data_AF-A0A9D9L499-F1
#
_entry.id   AF-A0A9D9L499-F1
#
_cell.length_a   1.000
_cell.length_b   1.000
_cell.length_c   1.000
_cell.angle_alpha   90.00
_cell.angle_beta   90.00
_cell.angle_gamma   90.00
#
_symmetry.space_group_name_H-M   'P 1'
#
loop_
_entity.id
_entity.type
_entity.pdbx_description
1 polymer ?
#
loop_
_entity_poly.entity_id
_entity_poly.type
_entity_poly.pdbx_seq_one_letter_code
_entity_poly.pdbx_strand_id
1 'polypeptide(L)'
;MSNVSNKTNQSGRALSKIMESWVNKLFERAAMQMMNNPSVGTNIELIAENLMMEDCSYLQSFAYGFEFSQALKLFYKATRTSDLNEKLSKQEEILRWFRADIRTNQEAKRVLGINAAVSDENWFDYIILWSQFFVRAGYKGFFVLIDELVNISSMINKSARQQNYEKILMMYNSCLQGKAEYLGIIMGGVPFSIYDKNKGVFSYEAMRSRLSTGVYSDQSIVNMMTPIIKVIPLTKEEIFVLLEKLAELHSDLYEYDSLITEEEMIDFVKLAFLKRETANITPRTMIRDFIQILDVKRQNPTIELRELLSGYKFAIDEEQIYEDIE
;
A
#
# COMPACT_ATOMS: atom_id res chain seq x y z
N MET A 1 -4.29 8.12 7.20
CA MET A 1 -4.11 6.76 7.79
C MET A 1 -5.38 5.88 7.76
N SER A 2 -6.40 6.17 6.95
CA SER A 2 -7.66 5.38 6.91
C SER A 2 -7.49 3.98 6.31
N ASN A 3 -6.52 3.81 5.42
CA ASN A 3 -6.28 2.58 4.65
C ASN A 3 -5.25 1.64 5.29
N VAL A 4 -4.83 1.91 6.52
CA VAL A 4 -3.87 1.04 7.23
C VAL A 4 -4.51 -0.32 7.44
N SER A 5 -3.79 -1.37 7.02
CA SER A 5 -4.20 -2.76 7.15
C SER A 5 -3.13 -3.56 7.89
N ASN A 6 -3.53 -4.71 8.44
CA ASN A 6 -2.63 -5.70 9.01
C ASN A 6 -3.18 -7.11 8.72
N LYS A 7 -2.48 -8.16 9.17
CA LYS A 7 -2.87 -9.55 8.89
C LYS A 7 -4.30 -9.90 9.32
N THR A 8 -4.79 -9.30 10.42
CA THR A 8 -6.13 -9.55 10.96
C THR A 8 -7.21 -8.61 10.41
N ASN A 9 -6.81 -7.51 9.75
CA ASN A 9 -7.68 -6.47 9.23
C ASN A 9 -7.18 -6.01 7.85
N GLN A 10 -7.52 -6.81 6.84
CA GLN A 10 -7.06 -6.59 5.46
C GLN A 10 -7.85 -5.49 4.74
N SER A 11 -9.10 -5.25 5.11
CA SER A 11 -9.99 -4.24 4.50
C SER A 11 -9.67 -2.78 4.88
N GLY A 12 -8.51 -2.51 5.47
CA GLY A 12 -8.14 -1.20 6.02
C GLY A 12 -8.71 -0.94 7.43
N ARG A 13 -8.66 0.32 7.87
CA ARG A 13 -9.15 0.80 9.19
C ARG A 13 -8.58 0.06 10.41
N ALA A 14 -7.40 -0.55 10.28
CA ALA A 14 -6.78 -1.30 11.37
C ALA A 14 -6.25 -0.40 12.51
N LEU A 15 -6.18 0.92 12.30
CA LEU A 15 -5.51 1.86 13.20
C LEU A 15 -6.05 1.82 14.63
N SER A 16 -7.37 1.87 14.81
CA SER A 16 -8.01 1.82 16.13
C SER A 16 -7.60 0.55 16.90
N LYS A 17 -7.68 -0.61 16.24
CA LYS A 17 -7.28 -1.90 16.82
C LYS A 17 -5.80 -1.97 17.16
N ILE A 18 -4.94 -1.38 16.32
CA ILE A 18 -3.50 -1.31 16.57
C ILE A 18 -3.23 -0.49 17.84
N MET A 19 -3.89 0.65 17.99
CA MET A 19 -3.73 1.50 19.16
C MET A 19 -4.23 0.83 20.44
N GLU A 20 -5.37 0.14 20.39
CA GLU A 20 -5.87 -0.65 21.53
C GLU A 20 -4.91 -1.80 21.88
N SER A 21 -4.39 -2.50 20.86
CA SER A 21 -3.40 -3.55 21.06
C SER A 21 -2.10 -3.03 21.67
N TRP A 22 -1.65 -1.84 21.28
CA TRP A 22 -0.49 -1.18 21.91
C TRP A 22 -0.73 -0.90 23.39
N VAL A 23 -1.91 -0.40 23.76
CA VAL A 23 -2.27 -0.20 25.19
C VAL A 23 -2.27 -1.54 25.93
N ASN A 24 -2.85 -2.60 25.38
CA ASN A 24 -2.83 -3.91 26.03
C ASN A 24 -1.39 -4.44 26.20
N LYS A 25 -0.53 -4.28 25.20
CA LYS A 25 0.89 -4.66 25.28
C LYS A 25 1.68 -3.87 26.33
N LEU A 26 1.29 -2.62 26.63
CA LEU A 26 1.88 -1.87 27.74
C LEU A 26 1.60 -2.58 29.08
N PHE A 27 0.36 -3.04 29.30
CA PHE A 27 -0.01 -3.78 30.50
C PHE A 27 0.63 -5.18 30.55
N GLU A 28 0.75 -5.87 29.42
CA GLU A 28 1.48 -7.15 29.34
C GLU A 28 2.96 -6.95 29.73
N ARG A 29 3.62 -5.92 29.19
CA ARG A 29 4.99 -5.55 29.57
C ARG A 29 5.10 -5.18 31.05
N ALA A 30 4.13 -4.43 31.58
CA ALA A 30 4.09 -4.05 32.99
C ALA A 30 3.96 -5.27 33.92
N ALA A 31 3.07 -6.21 33.58
CA ALA A 31 2.90 -7.46 34.33
C ALA A 31 4.20 -8.30 34.31
N MET A 32 4.87 -8.41 33.15
CA MET A 32 6.16 -9.11 33.04
C MET A 32 7.24 -8.44 33.91
N GLN A 33 7.31 -7.11 33.94
CA GLN A 33 8.26 -6.39 34.80
C GLN A 33 8.01 -6.63 36.28
N MET A 34 6.74 -6.67 36.72
CA MET A 34 6.39 -7.03 38.10
C MET A 34 6.79 -8.46 38.46
N MET A 35 6.54 -9.42 37.57
CA MET A 35 6.91 -10.83 37.81
C MET A 35 8.43 -11.01 37.93
N ASN A 36 9.20 -10.30 37.11
CA ASN A 36 10.65 -10.40 37.08
C ASN A 36 11.35 -9.60 38.19
N ASN A 37 10.67 -8.61 38.78
CA ASN A 37 11.28 -7.74 39.77
C ASN A 37 10.26 -7.35 40.85
N PRO A 38 10.05 -8.20 41.88
CA PRO A 38 9.04 -7.99 42.93
C PRO A 38 9.23 -6.71 43.76
N SER A 39 10.42 -6.10 43.67
CA SER A 39 10.79 -4.83 44.29
C SER A 39 10.33 -3.59 43.51
N VAL A 40 9.95 -3.74 42.23
CA VAL A 40 9.35 -2.67 41.42
C VAL A 40 7.88 -2.61 41.79
N GLY A 41 7.41 -1.44 42.24
CA GLY A 41 6.17 -1.25 43.00
C GLY A 41 4.94 -2.02 42.52
N THR A 42 3.99 -2.26 43.43
CA THR A 42 2.83 -3.15 43.23
C THR A 42 1.71 -2.58 42.35
N ASN A 43 1.89 -1.42 41.72
CA ASN A 43 0.84 -0.75 40.94
C ASN A 43 1.11 -0.91 39.42
N ILE A 44 0.32 -1.74 38.75
CA ILE A 44 0.53 -2.10 37.34
C ILE A 44 0.22 -0.92 36.42
N GLU A 45 -0.76 -0.08 36.80
CA GLU A 45 -1.12 1.13 36.07
C GLU A 45 0.05 2.14 36.05
N LEU A 46 0.75 2.30 37.17
CA LEU A 46 1.91 3.19 37.26
C LEU A 46 3.06 2.69 36.38
N ILE A 47 3.32 1.37 36.37
CA ILE A 47 4.35 0.78 35.50
C ILE A 47 3.96 0.93 34.02
N ALA A 48 2.70 0.65 33.67
CA ALA A 48 2.21 0.83 32.30
C ALA A 48 2.28 2.30 31.85
N GLU A 49 1.99 3.26 32.73
CA GLU A 49 2.15 4.68 32.45
C GLU A 49 3.62 5.06 32.22
N ASN A 50 4.55 4.53 33.03
CA ASN A 50 5.98 4.75 32.83
C ASN A 50 6.48 4.20 31.49
N LEU A 51 6.06 2.98 31.12
CA LEU A 51 6.36 2.39 29.81
C LEU A 51 5.78 3.21 28.65
N MET A 52 4.57 3.74 28.82
CA MET A 52 3.94 4.62 27.84
C MET A 52 4.72 5.93 27.69
N MET A 53 5.19 6.51 28.80
CA MET A 53 6.02 7.71 28.79
C MET A 53 7.38 7.45 28.13
N GLU A 54 7.99 6.27 28.33
CA GLU A 54 9.22 5.84 27.67
C GLU A 54 9.03 5.73 26.14
N ASP A 55 7.98 5.03 25.70
CA ASP A 55 7.61 4.93 24.27
C ASP A 55 7.42 6.32 23.65
N CYS A 56 6.71 7.22 24.34
CA CYS A 56 6.50 8.60 23.92
C CYS A 56 7.79 9.42 23.89
N SER A 57 8.66 9.30 24.90
CA SER A 57 9.91 10.06 24.97
C SER A 57 10.84 9.72 23.82
N TYR A 58 10.83 8.48 23.36
CA TYR A 58 11.57 8.11 22.15
C TYR A 58 10.97 8.78 20.92
N LEU A 59 9.65 8.73 20.74
CA LEU A 59 9.01 9.34 19.57
C LEU A 59 9.22 10.86 19.51
N GLN A 60 9.37 11.52 20.65
CA GLN A 60 9.68 12.95 20.76
C GLN A 60 11.04 13.35 20.16
N SER A 61 11.98 12.42 19.93
CA SER A 61 13.25 12.75 19.26
C SER A 61 13.09 13.00 17.76
N PHE A 62 11.93 12.69 17.18
CA PHE A 62 11.62 12.85 15.76
C PHE A 62 10.84 14.16 15.51
N ALA A 63 10.87 14.65 14.27
CA ALA A 63 10.08 15.81 13.87
C ALA A 63 8.59 15.57 14.14
N TYR A 64 7.90 16.55 14.73
CA TYR A 64 6.50 16.47 15.18
C TYR A 64 6.19 15.36 16.20
N GLY A 65 7.23 14.77 16.81
CA GLY A 65 7.10 13.72 17.80
C GLY A 65 6.42 14.16 19.10
N PHE A 66 6.49 15.45 19.42
CA PHE A 66 5.81 16.00 20.59
C PHE A 66 4.29 15.93 20.43
N GLU A 67 3.73 16.45 19.34
CA GLU A 67 2.31 16.40 19.04
C GLU A 67 1.79 14.96 18.93
N PHE A 68 2.55 14.11 18.23
CA PHE A 68 2.23 12.69 18.11
C PHE A 68 2.15 11.99 19.46
N SER A 69 3.13 12.23 20.34
CA SER A 69 3.16 11.67 21.69
C SER A 69 2.04 12.20 22.57
N GLN A 70 1.62 13.47 22.41
CA GLN A 70 0.46 14.00 23.12
C GLN A 70 -0.83 13.29 22.68
N ALA A 71 -1.01 13.04 21.39
CA ALA A 71 -2.15 12.26 20.90
C ALA A 71 -2.16 10.83 21.45
N LEU A 72 -0.99 10.16 21.53
CA LEU A 72 -0.87 8.83 22.16
C LEU A 72 -1.25 8.85 23.65
N LYS A 73 -0.79 9.85 24.41
CA LYS A 73 -1.12 10.03 25.82
C LYS A 73 -2.63 10.24 26.02
N LEU A 74 -3.25 11.05 25.16
CA LEU A 74 -4.70 11.26 25.18
C LEU A 74 -5.43 9.95 24.88
N PHE A 75 -4.94 9.15 23.93
CA PHE A 75 -5.56 7.87 23.62
C PHE A 75 -5.47 6.89 24.78
N TYR A 76 -4.29 6.77 25.40
CA TYR A 76 -4.10 5.97 26.60
C TYR A 76 -5.11 6.36 27.69
N LYS A 77 -5.21 7.67 28.00
CA LYS A 77 -6.20 8.20 28.97
C LYS A 77 -7.64 7.89 28.56
N ALA A 78 -7.98 8.05 27.29
CA ALA A 78 -9.32 7.76 26.78
C ALA A 78 -9.71 6.30 27.04
N THR A 79 -8.79 5.34 26.86
CA THR A 79 -9.07 3.91 27.13
C THR A 79 -9.42 3.61 28.59
N ARG A 80 -9.06 4.48 29.53
CA ARG A 80 -9.31 4.34 30.98
C ARG A 80 -10.60 5.04 31.43
N THR A 81 -11.28 5.75 30.53
CA THR A 81 -12.58 6.37 30.81
C THR A 81 -13.61 5.27 31.08
N SER A 82 -14.35 5.35 32.20
CA SER A 82 -15.33 4.33 32.59
C SER A 82 -16.61 4.39 31.76
N ASP A 83 -17.03 5.58 31.34
CA ASP A 83 -18.17 5.76 30.45
C ASP A 83 -17.79 5.33 29.02
N LEU A 84 -18.53 4.37 28.48
CA LEU A 84 -18.25 3.79 27.17
C LEU A 84 -18.46 4.80 26.03
N ASN A 85 -19.50 5.63 26.11
CA ASN A 85 -19.80 6.63 25.09
C ASN A 85 -18.73 7.73 25.07
N GLU A 86 -18.32 8.18 26.25
CA GLU A 86 -17.25 9.17 26.41
C GLU A 86 -15.91 8.61 25.92
N LYS A 87 -15.58 7.35 26.27
CA LYS A 87 -14.40 6.65 25.78
C LYS A 87 -14.35 6.62 24.25
N LEU A 88 -15.42 6.13 23.61
CA LEU A 88 -15.48 5.99 22.16
C LEU A 88 -15.40 7.35 21.46
N SER A 89 -16.09 8.36 22.00
CA SER A 89 -16.07 9.73 21.47
C SER A 89 -14.65 10.31 21.49
N LYS A 90 -13.95 10.24 22.64
CA LYS A 90 -12.57 10.73 22.77
C LYS A 90 -11.60 9.99 21.85
N GLN A 91 -11.73 8.66 21.76
CA GLN A 91 -10.89 7.87 20.86
C GLN A 91 -11.10 8.27 19.40
N GLU A 92 -12.33 8.52 18.97
CA GLU A 92 -12.63 8.94 17.60
C GLU A 92 -12.05 10.33 17.28
N GLU A 93 -12.12 11.30 18.19
CA GLU A 93 -11.48 12.62 17.99
C GLU A 93 -9.97 12.50 17.79
N ILE A 94 -9.32 11.63 18.55
CA ILE A 94 -7.88 11.37 18.43
C ILE A 94 -7.56 10.66 17.12
N LEU A 95 -8.38 9.66 16.74
CA LEU A 95 -8.24 8.96 15.46
C LEU A 95 -8.47 9.89 14.27
N ARG A 96 -9.42 10.84 14.35
CA ARG A 96 -9.63 11.88 13.34
C ARG A 96 -8.36 12.72 13.14
N TRP A 97 -7.69 13.12 14.22
CA TRP A 97 -6.41 13.82 14.10
C TRP A 97 -5.33 12.96 13.44
N PHE A 98 -5.16 11.71 13.88
CA PHE A 98 -4.21 10.76 13.29
C PHE A 98 -4.49 10.41 11.82
N ARG A 99 -5.76 10.49 11.39
CA ARG A 99 -6.16 10.30 9.99
C ARG A 99 -5.94 11.55 9.12
N ALA A 100 -5.56 12.67 9.73
CA ALA A 100 -5.47 14.00 9.12
C ALA A 100 -6.84 14.58 8.71
N ASP A 101 -7.92 14.18 9.40
CA ASP A 101 -9.27 14.72 9.17
C ASP A 101 -9.42 16.13 9.77
N ILE A 102 -8.60 16.47 10.78
CA ILE A 102 -8.51 17.82 11.36
C ILE A 102 -7.48 18.61 10.55
N ARG A 103 -7.94 19.62 9.80
CA ARG A 103 -7.10 20.37 8.84
C ARG A 103 -6.45 21.62 9.41
N THR A 104 -6.92 22.13 10.56
CA THR A 104 -6.44 23.40 11.11
C THR A 104 -5.82 23.24 12.50
N ASN A 105 -4.75 24.00 12.75
CA ASN A 105 -4.11 24.04 14.07
C ASN A 105 -5.06 24.56 15.16
N GLN A 106 -5.99 25.46 14.81
CA GLN A 106 -6.98 25.98 15.74
C GLN A 106 -7.96 24.88 16.20
N GLU A 107 -8.46 24.07 15.26
CA GLU A 107 -9.32 22.93 15.60
C GLU A 107 -8.55 21.88 16.40
N ALA A 108 -7.33 21.52 15.99
CA ALA A 108 -6.49 20.57 16.72
C ALA A 108 -6.25 21.01 18.17
N LYS A 109 -6.01 22.31 18.38
CA LYS A 109 -5.82 22.89 19.72
C LYS A 109 -7.11 22.90 20.53
N ARG A 110 -8.25 23.20 19.90
CA ARG A 110 -9.56 23.22 20.56
C ARG A 110 -10.01 21.83 21.00
N VAL A 111 -9.86 20.83 20.14
CA VAL A 111 -10.40 19.48 20.36
C VAL A 111 -9.44 18.65 21.22
N LEU A 112 -8.13 18.70 20.92
CA LEU A 112 -7.14 17.81 21.54
C LEU A 112 -6.06 18.55 22.33
N GLY A 113 -6.02 19.89 22.32
CA GLY A 113 -4.92 20.65 22.93
C GLY A 113 -3.58 20.52 22.18
N ILE A 114 -3.62 20.01 20.94
CA ILE A 114 -2.43 19.80 20.10
C ILE A 114 -2.22 21.03 19.21
N ASN A 115 -0.98 21.54 19.15
CA ASN A 115 -0.68 22.80 18.46
C ASN A 115 -0.53 22.68 16.93
N ALA A 116 -0.29 21.47 16.41
CA ALA A 116 -0.11 21.23 14.98
C ALA A 116 -1.10 20.19 14.44
N ALA A 117 -1.74 20.52 13.33
CA ALA A 117 -2.47 19.57 12.49
C ALA A 117 -1.51 18.89 11.49
N VAL A 118 -1.94 17.74 10.98
CA VAL A 118 -1.24 17.07 9.88
C VAL A 118 -1.61 17.78 8.56
N SER A 119 -0.61 18.15 7.77
CA SER A 119 -0.73 18.94 6.53
C SER A 119 0.13 18.36 5.41
N ASP A 120 -0.01 18.91 4.20
CA ASP A 120 0.77 18.50 3.02
C ASP A 120 2.28 18.74 3.17
N GLU A 121 2.68 19.62 4.09
CA GLU A 121 4.08 19.92 4.35
C GLU A 121 4.73 18.85 5.24
N ASN A 122 4.01 18.37 6.26
CA ASN A 122 4.57 17.56 7.36
C ASN A 122 4.10 16.10 7.38
N TRP A 123 3.19 15.69 6.50
CA TRP A 123 2.60 14.34 6.54
C TRP A 123 3.65 13.22 6.51
N PHE A 124 4.76 13.41 5.81
CA PHE A 124 5.78 12.37 5.67
C PHE A 124 6.56 12.16 6.97
N ASP A 125 6.81 13.21 7.74
CA ASP A 125 7.41 13.09 9.08
C ASP A 125 6.50 12.27 10.01
N TYR A 126 5.17 12.45 9.89
CA TYR A 126 4.21 11.61 10.59
C TYR A 126 4.23 10.15 10.11
N ILE A 127 4.47 9.88 8.82
CA ILE A 127 4.66 8.49 8.32
C ILE A 127 5.90 7.83 8.93
N ILE A 128 6.98 8.59 9.11
CA ILE A 128 8.18 8.10 9.83
C ILE A 128 7.82 7.83 11.30
N LEU A 129 7.11 8.74 11.97
CA LEU A 129 6.64 8.50 13.34
C LEU A 129 5.78 7.25 13.45
N TRP A 130 4.92 6.98 12.46
CA TRP A 130 4.12 5.76 12.40
C TRP A 130 4.97 4.50 12.29
N SER A 131 6.05 4.49 11.50
CA SER A 131 6.94 3.33 11.42
C SER A 131 7.58 3.04 12.79
N GLN A 132 8.03 4.08 13.48
CA GLN A 132 8.62 3.99 14.82
C GLN A 132 7.61 3.54 15.88
N PHE A 133 6.38 4.03 15.79
CA PHE A 133 5.30 3.65 16.70
C PHE A 133 4.86 2.20 16.47
N PHE A 134 4.70 1.75 15.22
CA PHE A 134 4.27 0.38 14.96
C PHE A 134 5.26 -0.65 15.49
N VAL A 135 6.56 -0.37 15.50
CA VAL A 135 7.54 -1.24 16.16
C VAL A 135 7.29 -1.32 17.67
N ARG A 136 6.97 -0.22 18.33
CA ARG A 136 6.59 -0.18 19.76
C ARG A 136 5.25 -0.84 20.05
N ALA A 137 4.33 -0.79 19.09
CA ALA A 137 3.10 -1.57 19.11
C ALA A 137 3.37 -3.07 18.83
N GLY A 138 4.62 -3.48 18.61
CA GLY A 138 5.07 -4.86 18.46
C GLY A 138 4.95 -5.43 17.05
N TYR A 139 4.93 -4.58 16.02
CA TYR A 139 5.14 -4.96 14.63
C TYR A 139 6.63 -4.91 14.26
N LYS A 140 7.01 -5.43 13.09
CA LYS A 140 8.41 -5.36 12.61
C LYS A 140 8.75 -4.08 11.85
N GLY A 141 7.73 -3.33 11.43
CA GLY A 141 7.87 -2.11 10.63
C GLY A 141 6.59 -1.77 9.89
N PHE A 142 6.70 -0.86 8.94
CA PHE A 142 5.59 -0.30 8.17
C PHE A 142 5.93 -0.28 6.68
N PHE A 143 5.00 -0.75 5.83
CA PHE A 143 5.09 -0.61 4.39
C PHE A 143 4.05 0.39 3.87
N VAL A 144 4.50 1.32 3.03
CA VAL A 144 3.67 2.24 2.27
C VAL A 144 3.73 1.84 0.80
N LEU A 145 2.59 1.47 0.24
CA LEU A 145 2.44 1.15 -1.18
C LEU A 145 1.79 2.35 -1.87
N ILE A 146 2.48 2.91 -2.85
CA ILE A 146 1.97 4.00 -3.68
C ILE A 146 1.81 3.46 -5.09
N ASP A 147 0.59 3.26 -5.54
CA ASP A 147 0.34 2.79 -6.90
C ASP A 147 0.10 3.96 -7.86
N GLU A 148 0.16 3.68 -9.16
CA GLU A 148 -0.18 4.61 -10.24
C GLU A 148 0.59 5.94 -10.22
N LEU A 149 1.93 5.87 -10.19
CA LEU A 149 2.78 7.06 -10.39
C LEU A 149 2.49 7.80 -11.71
N VAL A 150 1.83 7.14 -12.67
CA VAL A 150 1.34 7.77 -13.90
C VAL A 150 0.45 8.98 -13.60
N ASN A 151 -0.36 8.94 -12.54
CA ASN A 151 -1.24 10.03 -12.15
C ASN A 151 -0.46 11.32 -11.88
N ILE A 152 0.74 11.24 -11.29
CA ILE A 152 1.62 12.38 -11.08
C ILE A 152 2.16 12.90 -12.42
N SER A 153 2.60 12.01 -13.30
CA SER A 153 3.15 12.39 -14.62
C SER A 153 2.11 12.99 -15.56
N SER A 154 0.84 12.60 -15.41
CA SER A 154 -0.29 13.07 -16.20
C SER A 154 -0.83 14.44 -15.73
N MET A 155 -0.48 14.90 -14.52
CA MET A 155 -0.92 16.20 -14.01
C MET A 155 -0.57 17.34 -14.97
N ILE A 156 -1.56 18.17 -15.32
CA ILE A 156 -1.36 19.34 -16.20
C ILE A 156 -0.49 20.40 -15.51
N ASN A 157 -0.76 20.67 -14.23
CA ASN A 157 -0.04 21.67 -13.45
C ASN A 157 1.41 21.23 -13.16
N LYS A 158 2.37 21.88 -13.84
CA LYS A 158 3.80 21.61 -13.69
C LYS A 158 4.33 21.88 -12.27
N SER A 159 3.81 22.90 -11.58
CA SER A 159 4.23 23.24 -10.22
C SER A 159 3.83 22.16 -9.22
N ALA A 160 2.57 21.72 -9.29
CA ALA A 160 2.08 20.62 -8.45
C ALA A 160 2.84 19.31 -8.72
N ARG A 161 3.10 18.98 -9.98
CA ARG A 161 3.90 17.81 -10.37
C ARG A 161 5.33 17.89 -9.79
N GLN A 162 5.95 19.05 -9.86
CA GLN A 162 7.28 19.31 -9.32
C GLN A 162 7.33 19.12 -7.79
N GLN A 163 6.36 19.66 -7.07
CA GLN A 163 6.25 19.47 -5.60
C GLN A 163 6.09 17.99 -5.22
N ASN A 164 5.31 17.22 -5.99
CA ASN A 164 5.18 15.78 -5.76
C ASN A 164 6.51 15.04 -5.97
N TYR A 165 7.27 15.37 -7.03
CA TYR A 165 8.60 14.79 -7.24
C TYR A 165 9.60 15.19 -6.16
N GLU A 166 9.52 16.40 -5.62
CA GLU A 166 10.31 16.82 -4.45
C GLU A 166 9.96 16.00 -3.22
N LYS A 167 8.68 15.70 -2.99
CA LYS A 167 8.27 14.80 -1.90
C LYS A 167 8.80 13.39 -2.10
N ILE A 168 8.73 12.82 -3.31
CA ILE A 168 9.33 11.50 -3.59
C ILE A 168 10.85 11.51 -3.34
N LEU A 169 11.55 12.57 -3.77
CA LEU A 169 12.98 12.72 -3.51
C LEU A 169 13.28 12.82 -2.01
N MET A 170 12.44 13.51 -1.24
CA MET A 170 12.54 13.61 0.21
C MET A 170 12.36 12.23 0.88
N MET A 171 11.40 11.42 0.40
CA MET A 171 11.20 10.04 0.87
C MET A 171 12.45 9.19 0.61
N TYR A 172 12.96 9.21 -0.63
CA TYR A 172 14.18 8.50 -1.01
C TYR A 172 15.39 8.89 -0.15
N ASN A 173 15.60 10.19 0.05
CA ASN A 173 16.67 10.70 0.91
C ASN A 173 16.55 10.22 2.35
N SER A 174 15.34 10.23 2.91
CA SER A 174 15.10 9.87 4.30
C SER A 174 15.39 8.39 4.54
N CYS A 175 15.07 7.53 3.58
CA CYS A 175 15.44 6.12 3.61
C CYS A 175 16.97 5.93 3.49
N LEU A 176 17.61 6.62 2.54
CA LEU A 176 19.06 6.49 2.30
C LEU A 176 19.91 7.02 3.47
N GLN A 177 19.44 8.06 4.16
CA GLN A 177 20.12 8.65 5.33
C GLN A 177 19.83 7.89 6.64
N GLY A 178 19.03 6.82 6.60
CA GLY A 178 18.66 6.05 7.80
C GLY A 178 17.69 6.78 8.74
N LYS A 179 17.07 7.90 8.33
CA LYS A 179 16.08 8.61 9.16
C LYS A 179 14.74 7.87 9.23
N ALA A 180 14.40 7.16 8.15
CA ALA A 180 13.15 6.43 8.02
C ALA A 180 13.33 4.94 8.40
N GLU A 181 13.89 4.65 9.58
CA GLU A 181 14.02 3.26 10.04
C GLU A 181 12.65 2.59 10.14
N TYR A 182 12.63 1.27 9.92
CA TYR A 182 11.43 0.43 9.93
C TYR A 182 10.35 0.81 8.89
N LEU A 183 10.64 1.72 7.96
CA LEU A 183 9.75 2.11 6.87
C LEU A 183 10.22 1.51 5.54
N GLY A 184 9.33 0.80 4.86
CA GLY A 184 9.47 0.40 3.46
C GLY A 184 8.50 1.17 2.58
N ILE A 185 8.98 1.68 1.44
CA ILE A 185 8.12 2.38 0.47
C ILE A 185 8.27 1.68 -0.88
N ILE A 186 7.16 1.26 -1.46
CA ILE A 186 7.11 0.65 -2.80
C ILE A 186 6.22 1.53 -3.65
N MET A 187 6.73 1.95 -4.81
CA MET A 187 5.97 2.76 -5.76
C MET A 187 5.79 2.02 -7.07
N GLY A 188 4.54 1.89 -7.51
CA GLY A 188 4.13 1.28 -8.78
C GLY A 188 3.94 2.34 -9.86
N GLY A 189 4.41 2.07 -11.07
CA GLY A 189 4.28 2.99 -12.19
C GLY A 189 4.61 2.35 -13.52
N VAL A 190 4.05 2.92 -14.59
CA VAL A 190 4.36 2.51 -15.96
C VAL A 190 5.70 3.12 -16.42
N PRO A 191 6.39 2.54 -17.41
CA PRO A 191 7.66 3.08 -17.91
C PRO A 191 7.61 4.57 -18.25
N PHE A 192 6.50 5.06 -18.82
CA PHE A 192 6.31 6.49 -19.11
C PHE A 192 6.43 7.37 -17.86
N SER A 193 5.79 6.98 -16.76
CA SER A 193 5.80 7.73 -15.49
C SER A 193 7.20 7.84 -14.87
N ILE A 194 8.11 6.93 -15.20
CA ILE A 194 9.47 6.90 -14.65
C ILE A 194 10.47 7.54 -15.62
N TYR A 195 10.55 7.03 -16.85
CA TYR A 195 11.64 7.31 -17.78
C TYR A 195 11.42 8.54 -18.67
N ASP A 196 10.19 9.07 -18.76
CA ASP A 196 9.93 10.26 -19.56
C ASP A 196 10.68 11.48 -19.00
N LYS A 197 11.46 12.13 -19.86
CA LYS A 197 12.35 13.25 -19.48
C LYS A 197 11.63 14.59 -19.35
N ASN A 198 10.36 14.68 -19.75
CA ASN A 198 9.58 15.92 -19.73
C ASN A 198 8.55 15.93 -18.60
N LYS A 199 7.93 14.78 -18.35
CA LYS A 199 6.80 14.60 -17.44
C LYS A 199 7.03 13.53 -16.37
N GLY A 200 7.85 12.50 -16.63
CA GLY A 200 8.10 11.42 -15.69
C GLY A 200 9.06 11.78 -14.56
N VAL A 201 9.33 10.86 -13.63
CA VAL A 201 10.27 11.05 -12.51
C VAL A 201 11.65 11.51 -13.00
N PHE A 202 12.09 11.03 -14.17
CA PHE A 202 13.37 11.39 -14.78
C PHE A 202 13.41 12.81 -15.36
N SER A 203 12.27 13.51 -15.42
CA SER A 203 12.27 14.95 -15.72
C SER A 203 12.90 15.77 -14.61
N TYR A 204 12.99 15.23 -13.39
CA TYR A 204 13.63 15.88 -12.27
C TYR A 204 15.07 15.38 -12.11
N GLU A 205 16.04 16.26 -12.37
CA GLU A 205 17.46 15.90 -12.49
C GLU A 205 18.05 15.25 -11.22
N ALA A 206 17.67 15.75 -10.05
CA ALA A 206 18.10 15.21 -8.76
C ALA A 206 17.64 13.76 -8.55
N MET A 207 16.47 13.39 -9.06
CA MET A 207 15.98 12.01 -9.04
C MET A 207 16.65 11.18 -10.13
N ARG A 208 16.72 11.71 -11.35
CA ARG A 208 17.32 11.03 -12.50
C ARG A 208 18.75 10.59 -12.21
N SER A 209 19.61 11.46 -11.69
CA SER A 209 21.02 11.15 -11.41
C SER A 209 21.21 10.02 -10.38
N ARG A 210 20.24 9.84 -9.47
CA ARG A 210 20.30 8.82 -8.40
C ARG A 210 19.67 7.50 -8.81
N LEU A 211 18.63 7.57 -9.63
CA LEU A 211 17.88 6.41 -10.10
C LEU A 211 18.41 5.85 -11.43
N SER A 212 19.17 6.65 -12.18
CA SER A 212 19.80 6.19 -13.42
C SER A 212 20.83 5.13 -13.10
N THR A 213 20.51 3.90 -13.46
CA THR A 213 21.42 2.77 -13.41
C THR A 213 21.86 2.42 -14.83
N GLY A 214 22.99 1.71 -14.95
CA GLY A 214 23.40 1.17 -16.25
C GLY A 214 22.33 0.24 -16.81
N VAL A 215 22.10 0.31 -18.12
CA VAL A 215 21.18 -0.59 -18.82
C VAL A 215 22.01 -1.75 -19.39
N TYR A 216 21.68 -2.98 -19.01
CA TYR A 216 22.26 -4.16 -19.67
C TYR A 216 21.78 -4.23 -21.12
N SER A 217 22.63 -4.71 -22.03
CA SER A 217 22.27 -4.93 -23.43
C SER A 217 21.15 -5.96 -23.57
N ASP A 218 21.11 -6.94 -22.66
CA ASP A 218 20.02 -7.90 -22.53
C ASP A 218 18.96 -7.37 -21.55
N GLN A 219 17.73 -7.17 -22.03
CA GLN A 219 16.61 -6.68 -21.23
C GLN A 219 16.03 -7.74 -20.27
N SER A 220 16.43 -9.01 -20.41
CA SER A 220 16.04 -10.09 -19.48
C SER A 220 16.83 -10.05 -18.16
N ILE A 221 17.97 -9.37 -18.13
CA ILE A 221 18.81 -9.24 -16.94
C ILE A 221 18.27 -8.10 -16.07
N VAL A 222 17.49 -8.44 -15.05
CA VAL A 222 16.95 -7.47 -14.07
C VAL A 222 17.82 -7.46 -12.82
N ASN A 223 18.35 -6.28 -12.48
CA ASN A 223 19.02 -6.09 -11.20
C ASN A 223 17.98 -5.82 -10.11
N MET A 224 17.76 -6.79 -9.21
CA MET A 224 16.80 -6.63 -8.11
C MET A 224 17.32 -5.75 -6.96
N MET A 225 18.60 -5.39 -6.98
CA MET A 225 19.23 -4.52 -5.97
C MET A 225 19.17 -3.04 -6.34
N THR A 226 18.57 -2.68 -7.47
CA THR A 226 18.40 -1.28 -7.85
C THR A 226 17.10 -0.69 -7.31
N PRO A 227 17.05 0.64 -7.06
CA PRO A 227 15.83 1.30 -6.59
C PRO A 227 14.64 1.18 -7.55
N ILE A 228 14.90 0.99 -8.85
CA ILE A 228 13.89 0.69 -9.85
C ILE A 228 13.99 -0.79 -10.19
N ILE A 229 12.89 -1.52 -9.98
CA ILE A 229 12.76 -2.92 -10.40
C ILE A 229 11.83 -2.93 -11.61
N LYS A 230 12.36 -3.35 -12.77
CA LYS A 230 11.58 -3.46 -13.99
C LYS A 230 10.86 -4.81 -14.00
N VAL A 231 9.53 -4.78 -13.98
CA VAL A 231 8.71 -5.97 -14.19
C VAL A 231 8.61 -6.21 -15.70
N ILE A 232 9.01 -7.41 -16.14
CA ILE A 232 8.94 -7.82 -17.54
C ILE A 232 7.53 -8.38 -17.80
N PRO A 233 6.91 -8.06 -18.97
CA PRO A 233 5.66 -8.69 -19.36
C PRO A 233 5.79 -10.22 -19.43
N LEU A 234 4.70 -10.93 -19.14
CA LEU A 234 4.67 -12.39 -19.26
C LEU A 234 4.94 -12.82 -20.70
N THR A 235 5.78 -13.84 -20.84
CA THR A 235 6.03 -14.56 -22.10
C THR A 235 4.78 -15.36 -22.52
N LYS A 236 4.75 -15.84 -23.77
CA LYS A 236 3.62 -16.64 -24.27
C LYS A 236 3.49 -17.95 -23.49
N GLU A 237 4.63 -18.51 -23.11
CA GLU A 237 4.76 -19.72 -22.32
C GLU A 237 4.25 -19.50 -20.90
N GLU A 238 4.61 -18.39 -20.25
CA GLU A 238 4.07 -18.03 -18.92
C GLU A 238 2.57 -17.72 -18.96
N ILE A 239 2.08 -17.10 -20.04
CA ILE A 239 0.64 -16.90 -20.25
C ILE A 239 -0.07 -18.25 -20.39
N PHE A 240 0.49 -19.20 -21.13
CA PHE A 240 -0.09 -20.54 -21.24
C PHE A 240 -0.22 -21.22 -19.86
N VAL A 241 0.83 -21.19 -19.04
CA VAL A 241 0.80 -21.74 -17.68
C VAL A 241 -0.23 -21.00 -16.81
N LEU A 242 -0.36 -19.68 -16.96
CA LEU A 242 -1.39 -18.89 -16.28
C LEU A 242 -2.81 -19.37 -16.67
N LEU A 243 -3.06 -19.63 -17.95
CA LEU A 243 -4.37 -20.11 -18.44
C LEU A 243 -4.67 -21.54 -17.96
N GLU A 244 -3.68 -22.42 -17.95
CA GLU A 244 -3.81 -23.78 -17.39
C GLU A 244 -4.27 -23.71 -15.93
N LYS A 245 -3.57 -22.91 -15.10
CA LYS A 245 -3.93 -22.72 -13.69
C LYS A 245 -5.30 -22.08 -13.50
N LEU A 246 -5.71 -21.18 -14.39
CA LEU A 246 -7.06 -20.59 -14.36
C LEU A 246 -8.14 -21.60 -14.72
N ALA A 247 -7.89 -22.48 -15.69
CA ALA A 247 -8.81 -23.55 -16.05
C ALA A 247 -9.01 -24.52 -14.87
N GLU A 248 -7.93 -24.93 -14.21
CA GLU A 248 -7.96 -25.75 -12.98
C GLU A 248 -8.80 -25.08 -11.88
N LEU A 249 -8.51 -23.81 -11.55
CA LEU A 249 -9.25 -23.07 -10.53
C LEU A 249 -10.74 -22.93 -10.88
N HIS A 250 -11.05 -22.76 -12.15
CA HIS A 250 -12.42 -22.64 -12.63
C HIS A 250 -13.18 -23.98 -12.56
N SER A 251 -12.54 -25.10 -12.95
CA SER A 251 -13.10 -26.45 -12.78
C SER A 251 -13.34 -26.78 -11.32
N ASP A 252 -12.39 -26.46 -10.45
CA ASP A 252 -12.48 -26.74 -9.01
C ASP A 252 -13.61 -25.93 -8.36
N LEU A 253 -13.75 -24.64 -8.72
CA LEU A 253 -14.79 -23.77 -8.17
C LEU A 253 -16.21 -24.24 -8.54
N TYR A 254 -16.37 -24.80 -9.73
CA TYR A 254 -17.67 -25.15 -10.30
C TYR A 254 -17.94 -26.66 -10.38
N GLU A 255 -17.04 -27.47 -9.82
CA GLU A 255 -17.14 -28.93 -9.69
C GLU A 255 -17.44 -29.64 -11.02
N TYR A 256 -16.68 -29.32 -12.07
CA TYR A 256 -16.78 -29.99 -13.38
C TYR A 256 -15.40 -30.38 -13.92
N ASP A 257 -15.33 -31.43 -14.74
CA ASP A 257 -14.06 -31.83 -15.38
C ASP A 257 -13.62 -30.80 -16.41
N SER A 258 -12.32 -30.47 -16.46
CA SER A 258 -11.81 -29.49 -17.43
C SER A 258 -12.20 -29.86 -18.86
N LEU A 259 -12.93 -28.94 -19.52
CA LEU A 259 -13.48 -29.12 -20.85
C LEU A 259 -12.57 -28.56 -21.96
N ILE A 260 -11.40 -28.01 -21.60
CA ILE A 260 -10.47 -27.38 -22.52
C ILE A 260 -9.16 -28.17 -22.56
N THR A 261 -8.73 -28.49 -23.77
CA THR A 261 -7.46 -29.18 -24.05
C THR A 261 -6.28 -28.20 -24.14
N GLU A 262 -5.04 -28.70 -24.02
CA GLU A 262 -3.84 -27.87 -24.19
C GLU A 262 -3.76 -27.23 -25.59
N GLU A 263 -4.13 -27.97 -26.65
CA GLU A 263 -4.12 -27.44 -28.02
C GLU A 263 -5.08 -26.25 -28.18
N GLU A 264 -6.24 -26.33 -27.55
CA GLU A 264 -7.25 -25.28 -27.54
C GLU A 264 -6.78 -24.02 -26.79
N MET A 265 -6.04 -24.18 -25.68
CA MET A 265 -5.41 -23.05 -24.99
C MET A 265 -4.30 -22.40 -25.83
N ILE A 266 -3.49 -23.20 -26.53
CA ILE A 266 -2.48 -22.69 -27.46
C ILE A 266 -3.13 -21.89 -28.59
N ASP A 267 -4.24 -22.38 -29.14
CA ASP A 267 -5.00 -21.68 -30.18
C ASP A 267 -5.58 -20.35 -29.67
N PHE A 268 -6.08 -20.32 -28.43
CA PHE A 268 -6.51 -19.07 -27.79
C PHE A 268 -5.36 -18.07 -27.66
N VAL A 269 -4.20 -18.49 -27.15
CA VAL A 269 -3.02 -17.61 -27.02
C VAL A 269 -2.61 -17.08 -28.39
N LYS A 270 -2.48 -17.94 -29.40
CA LYS A 270 -2.13 -17.52 -30.77
C LYS A 270 -3.12 -16.47 -31.32
N LEU A 271 -4.43 -16.71 -31.16
CA LEU A 271 -5.45 -15.79 -31.64
C LEU A 271 -5.45 -14.46 -30.88
N ALA A 272 -5.25 -14.49 -29.57
CA ALA A 272 -5.16 -13.27 -28.76
C ALA A 272 -3.96 -12.40 -29.19
N PHE A 273 -2.82 -13.03 -29.48
CA PHE A 273 -1.62 -12.34 -30.00
C PHE A 273 -1.72 -11.92 -31.48
N LEU A 274 -2.59 -12.55 -32.28
CA LEU A 274 -2.80 -12.19 -33.69
C LEU A 274 -3.80 -11.06 -33.86
N LYS A 275 -4.89 -11.05 -33.09
CA LYS A 275 -5.98 -10.08 -33.19
C LYS A 275 -5.72 -8.79 -32.40
N ARG A 276 -4.72 -8.76 -31.53
CA ARG A 276 -4.32 -7.58 -30.74
C ARG A 276 -2.92 -7.14 -31.13
N GLU A 277 -2.68 -5.83 -31.13
CA GLU A 277 -1.31 -5.33 -31.07
C GLU A 277 -0.67 -5.79 -29.75
N THR A 278 0.59 -6.25 -29.79
CA THR A 278 1.31 -6.77 -28.61
C THR A 278 1.33 -5.80 -27.43
N ALA A 279 1.20 -4.49 -27.70
CA ALA A 279 1.13 -3.45 -26.67
C ALA A 279 -0.17 -3.46 -25.84
N ASN A 280 -1.26 -4.04 -26.37
CA ASN A 280 -2.60 -4.03 -25.75
C ASN A 280 -2.96 -5.35 -25.05
N ILE A 281 -2.00 -6.29 -24.97
CA ILE A 281 -2.20 -7.58 -24.31
C ILE A 281 -1.72 -7.44 -22.87
N THR A 282 -2.66 -7.28 -21.94
CA THR A 282 -2.38 -7.31 -20.52
C THR A 282 -2.79 -8.66 -19.94
N PRO A 283 -2.14 -9.14 -18.86
CA PRO A 283 -2.62 -10.32 -18.15
C PRO A 283 -4.09 -10.20 -17.74
N ARG A 284 -4.54 -8.98 -17.37
CA ARG A 284 -5.94 -8.70 -17.02
C ARG A 284 -6.90 -8.98 -18.18
N THR A 285 -6.61 -8.50 -19.39
CA THR A 285 -7.49 -8.78 -20.56
C THR A 285 -7.52 -10.26 -20.87
N MET A 286 -6.36 -10.91 -20.88
CA MET A 286 -6.23 -12.35 -21.13
C MET A 286 -7.05 -13.18 -20.14
N ILE A 287 -6.94 -12.89 -18.83
CA ILE A 287 -7.70 -13.58 -17.79
C ILE A 287 -9.21 -13.39 -17.98
N ARG A 288 -9.66 -12.14 -18.21
CA ARG A 288 -11.09 -11.83 -18.40
C ARG A 288 -11.67 -12.59 -19.58
N ASP A 289 -11.02 -12.52 -20.74
CA ASP A 289 -11.54 -13.15 -21.95
C ASP A 289 -11.55 -14.68 -21.81
N PHE A 290 -10.52 -15.24 -21.20
CA PHE A 290 -10.42 -16.68 -21.00
C PHE A 290 -11.48 -17.21 -20.04
N ILE A 291 -11.76 -16.49 -18.94
CA ILE A 291 -12.85 -16.86 -18.02
C ILE A 291 -14.20 -16.82 -18.76
N GLN A 292 -14.47 -15.78 -19.57
CA GLN A 292 -15.70 -15.72 -20.36
C GLN A 292 -15.84 -16.91 -21.32
N ILE A 293 -14.73 -17.33 -21.93
CA ILE A 293 -14.68 -18.50 -22.80
C ILE A 293 -14.96 -19.78 -22.01
N LEU A 294 -14.37 -19.94 -20.83
CA LEU A 294 -14.62 -21.07 -19.94
C LEU A 294 -16.10 -21.14 -19.53
N ASP A 295 -16.69 -20.01 -19.16
CA ASP A 295 -18.11 -19.89 -18.81
C ASP A 295 -19.01 -20.34 -19.98
N VAL A 296 -18.74 -19.84 -21.20
CA VAL A 296 -19.53 -20.17 -22.39
C VAL A 296 -19.36 -21.64 -22.79
N LYS A 297 -18.13 -22.16 -22.75
CA LYS A 297 -17.83 -23.56 -23.06
C LYS A 297 -18.50 -24.51 -22.07
N ARG A 298 -18.55 -24.15 -20.79
CA ARG A 298 -19.29 -24.89 -19.76
C ARG A 298 -20.80 -24.92 -20.04
N GLN A 299 -21.39 -23.78 -20.44
CA GLN A 299 -22.81 -23.71 -20.77
C GLN A 299 -23.14 -24.43 -22.09
N ASN A 300 -22.17 -24.57 -22.99
CA ASN A 300 -22.34 -25.18 -24.31
C ASN A 300 -21.26 -26.25 -24.57
N PRO A 301 -21.31 -27.42 -23.90
CA PRO A 301 -20.22 -28.40 -23.96
C PRO A 301 -19.94 -28.93 -25.37
N THR A 302 -20.97 -28.99 -26.21
CA THR A 302 -20.93 -29.55 -27.58
C THR A 302 -20.29 -28.63 -28.61
N ILE A 303 -20.12 -27.34 -28.32
CA ILE A 303 -19.53 -26.38 -29.28
C ILE A 303 -18.01 -26.46 -29.19
N GLU A 304 -17.32 -26.64 -30.31
CA GLU A 304 -15.86 -26.64 -30.33
C GLU A 304 -15.29 -25.26 -29.95
N LEU A 305 -14.18 -25.23 -29.21
CA LEU A 305 -13.62 -23.95 -28.78
C LEU A 305 -13.23 -23.07 -29.98
N ARG A 306 -12.73 -23.66 -31.07
CA ARG A 306 -12.38 -22.94 -32.29
C ARG A 306 -13.56 -22.18 -32.88
N GLU A 307 -14.76 -22.73 -32.82
CA GLU A 307 -15.98 -22.04 -33.28
C GLU A 307 -16.30 -20.84 -32.40
N LEU A 308 -16.20 -21.00 -31.07
CA LEU A 308 -16.37 -19.90 -30.12
C LEU A 308 -15.35 -18.77 -30.35
N LEU A 309 -14.07 -19.12 -30.54
CA LEU A 309 -12.99 -18.17 -30.79
C LEU A 309 -13.10 -17.42 -32.12
N SER A 310 -13.74 -18.04 -33.12
CA SER A 310 -13.98 -17.42 -34.43
C SER A 310 -14.94 -16.24 -34.33
N GLY A 311 -16.01 -16.39 -33.53
CA GLY A 311 -17.01 -15.35 -33.26
C GLY A 311 -16.63 -14.40 -32.13
N TYR A 312 -15.63 -14.75 -31.31
CA TYR A 312 -15.23 -13.94 -30.18
C TYR A 312 -14.51 -12.65 -30.60
N LYS A 313 -15.07 -11.52 -30.17
CA LYS A 313 -14.44 -10.21 -30.25
C LYS A 313 -13.73 -9.94 -28.92
N PHE A 314 -12.41 -9.99 -28.97
CA PHE A 314 -11.56 -9.67 -27.85
C PHE A 314 -11.83 -8.25 -27.34
N ALA A 315 -12.00 -8.10 -26.03
CA ALA A 315 -12.21 -6.79 -25.43
C ALA A 315 -10.95 -5.92 -25.62
N ILE A 316 -11.13 -4.65 -25.99
CA ILE A 316 -10.04 -3.68 -26.02
C ILE A 316 -10.08 -2.96 -24.67
N ASP A 317 -8.99 -2.99 -23.92
CA ASP A 317 -8.85 -2.10 -22.78
C ASP A 317 -8.57 -0.71 -23.36
N GLU A 318 -9.62 0.08 -23.56
CA GLU A 318 -9.44 1.53 -23.58
C GLU A 318 -9.09 1.91 -22.13
N GLU A 319 -7.83 2.30 -21.87
CA GLU A 319 -7.51 3.02 -20.65
C GLU A 319 -8.47 4.21 -20.62
N GLN A 320 -9.44 4.18 -19.70
CA GLN A 320 -10.27 5.34 -19.42
C GLN A 320 -9.30 6.42 -18.94
N ILE A 321 -8.98 7.34 -19.85
CA ILE A 321 -8.53 8.67 -19.47
C ILE A 321 -9.68 9.18 -18.61
N TYR A 322 -9.47 9.25 -17.30
CA TYR A 322 -10.38 9.94 -16.41
C TYR A 322 -10.40 11.41 -16.89
N GLU A 323 -11.30 11.72 -17.82
CA GLU A 323 -11.68 13.11 -18.08
C GLU A 323 -12.23 13.63 -16.75
N ASP A 324 -11.65 14.75 -16.31
CA ASP A 324 -12.01 15.44 -15.09
C ASP A 324 -13.53 15.58 -14.99
N ILE A 325 -14.14 14.93 -13.99
CA ILE A 325 -15.52 15.20 -13.63
C ILE A 325 -15.51 16.60 -13.01
N GLU A 326 -16.16 17.55 -13.71
CA GLU A 326 -16.34 18.96 -13.32
C GLU A 326 -16.84 19.16 -11.88
#